data_AF-A0AA39DQZ4-F1
#
_entry.id   AF-A0AA39DQZ4-F1
#
_cell.length_a   1.000
_cell.length_b   1.000
_cell.length_c   1.000
_cell.angle_alpha   90.00
_cell.angle_beta   90.00
_cell.angle_gamma   90.00
#
_symmetry.space_group_name_H-M   'P 1'
#
loop_
_entity.id
_entity.type
_entity.pdbx_description
1 polymer ?
#
loop_
_entity_poly.entity_id
_entity_poly.type
_entity_poly.pdbx_seq_one_letter_code
_entity_poly.pdbx_strand_id
1 'polypeptide(L)'
;MVAQCLRAICGVGLVNAFMKSFYNSLGGGANSVVAGYSKGTTLGAEIISIFMLVYTFLSVVDLKRSLRDSHIPSSKRSRSCIRLVLDEFLRLCLRFLTILKQLVT
;
A
#
# COMPACT_ATOMS: atom_id res chain seq x y z
N MET A 1 5.50 -16.85 -4.46
CA MET A 1 4.05 -16.60 -4.35
C MET A 1 3.32 -17.68 -3.53
N VAL A 2 3.55 -18.97 -3.74
CA VAL A 2 2.81 -20.07 -3.07
C VAL A 2 2.70 -19.94 -1.54
N ALA A 3 3.81 -19.71 -0.83
CA ALA A 3 3.79 -19.59 0.64
C ALA A 3 3.01 -18.35 1.15
N GLN A 4 2.99 -17.26 0.38
CA GLN A 4 2.25 -16.06 0.74
C GLN A 4 0.75 -16.27 0.56
N CYS A 5 0.35 -16.93 -0.54
CA CYS A 5 -1.04 -17.30 -0.78
C CYS A 5 -1.54 -18.29 0.29
N LEU A 6 -0.74 -19.28 0.66
CA LEU A 6 -1.09 -20.25 1.70
C LEU A 6 -1.27 -19.57 3.06
N ARG A 7 -0.39 -18.62 3.41
CA ARG A 7 -0.52 -17.82 4.63
C ARG A 7 -1.79 -16.97 4.63
N ALA A 8 -2.15 -16.37 3.50
CA ALA A 8 -3.37 -15.59 3.38
C ALA A 8 -4.62 -16.48 3.55
N ILE A 9 -4.67 -17.64 2.88
CA ILE A 9 -5.78 -18.60 2.99
C ILE A 9 -5.92 -19.12 4.42
N CYS A 10 -4.82 -19.50 5.06
CA CYS A 10 -4.82 -19.96 6.45
C CYS A 10 -5.31 -18.86 7.41
N GLY A 11 -4.83 -17.62 7.25
CA GLY A 11 -5.25 -16.49 8.07
C GLY A 11 -6.73 -16.16 7.93
N VAL A 12 -7.25 -16.11 6.70
CA VAL A 12 -8.66 -15.84 6.42
C VAL A 12 -9.56 -16.99 6.90
N GLY A 13 -9.11 -18.24 6.73
CA GLY A 13 -9.81 -19.42 7.24
C GLY A 13 -9.94 -19.43 8.76
N LEU A 14 -8.93 -18.96 9.48
CA LEU A 14 -8.96 -18.82 10.94
C LEU A 14 -10.03 -17.81 11.39
N VAL A 15 -10.10 -16.64 10.74
CA VAL A 15 -11.10 -15.61 11.05
C VAL A 15 -12.52 -16.12 10.78
N ASN A 16 -12.72 -16.83 9.67
CA ASN A 16 -14.01 -17.45 9.34
C ASN A 16 -14.41 -18.53 10.35
N ALA A 17 -13.46 -19.27 10.94
CA ALA A 17 -13.75 -20.28 11.97
C ALA A 17 -14.23 -19.67 13.29
N PHE A 18 -13.66 -18.53 13.72
CA PHE A 18 -14.05 -17.87 14.97
C PHE A 18 -15.36 -17.09 14.87
N MET A 19 -15.66 -16.46 13.73
CA MET A 19 -16.83 -15.58 13.58
C MET A 19 -17.65 -15.85 12.32
N LYS A 20 -17.95 -17.13 12.04
CA LYS A 20 -18.57 -17.59 10.78
C LYS A 20 -19.82 -16.81 10.33
N SER A 21 -20.77 -16.55 11.23
CA SER A 21 -22.01 -15.85 10.88
C SER A 21 -21.74 -14.42 10.43
N PHE A 22 -20.98 -13.66 11.23
CA PHE A 22 -20.64 -12.27 10.93
C PHE A 22 -19.70 -12.17 9.73
N TYR A 23 -18.75 -13.09 9.60
CA TYR A 23 -17.80 -13.14 8.49
C TYR A 23 -18.52 -13.24 7.14
N ASN A 24 -19.52 -14.13 7.03
CA ASN A 24 -20.29 -14.29 5.80
C ASN A 24 -21.22 -13.10 5.53
N SER A 25 -21.90 -12.58 6.57
CA SER A 25 -22.81 -11.43 6.42
C SER A 25 -22.10 -10.13 6.03
N LEU A 26 -20.81 -9.99 6.37
CA LEU A 26 -19.99 -8.80 6.06
C LEU A 26 -19.16 -8.95 4.78
N GLY A 27 -19.41 -9.97 3.96
CA GLY A 27 -18.72 -10.17 2.68
C GLY A 27 -17.30 -10.74 2.79
N GLY A 28 -16.92 -11.28 3.95
CA GLY A 28 -15.70 -12.07 4.13
C GLY A 28 -14.38 -11.33 3.92
N GLY A 29 -14.37 -9.99 3.98
CA GLY A 29 -13.17 -9.18 3.74
C GLY A 29 -12.63 -9.27 2.31
N ALA A 30 -13.47 -9.66 1.34
CA ALA A 30 -13.10 -9.70 -0.06
C ALA A 30 -12.98 -8.29 -0.64
N ASN A 31 -11.92 -8.03 -1.41
CA ASN A 31 -11.79 -6.78 -2.15
C ASN A 31 -12.78 -6.79 -3.34
N SER A 32 -13.74 -5.88 -3.31
CA SER A 32 -14.69 -5.66 -4.40
C SER A 32 -14.74 -4.19 -4.79
N VAL A 33 -15.04 -3.92 -6.06
CA VAL A 33 -15.35 -2.57 -6.53
C VAL A 33 -16.64 -2.11 -5.85
N VAL A 34 -16.61 -0.96 -5.17
CA VAL A 34 -17.81 -0.40 -4.53
C VAL A 34 -18.77 0.13 -5.61
N ALA A 35 -20.07 0.00 -5.36
CA ALA A 35 -21.10 0.47 -6.29
C ALA A 35 -20.94 1.99 -6.54
N GLY A 36 -20.99 2.39 -7.82
CA GLY A 36 -20.79 3.78 -8.24
C GLY A 36 -19.38 4.12 -8.74
N TYR A 37 -18.40 3.23 -8.57
CA TYR A 37 -17.05 3.41 -9.13
C TYR A 37 -16.83 2.56 -10.37
N SER A 38 -16.14 3.12 -11.37
CA SER A 38 -15.76 2.36 -12.56
C SER A 38 -14.67 1.33 -12.26
N LYS A 39 -14.65 0.25 -13.03
CA LYS A 39 -13.56 -0.75 -12.96
C LYS A 39 -12.20 -0.10 -13.22
N GLY A 40 -12.12 0.85 -14.17
CA GLY A 40 -10.89 1.57 -14.50
C GLY A 40 -10.36 2.41 -13.33
N THR A 41 -11.25 3.09 -12.59
CA THR A 41 -10.89 3.88 -11.40
C THR A 41 -10.29 2.99 -10.32
N THR A 42 -10.91 1.84 -10.06
CA THR A 42 -10.45 0.92 -9.02
C THR A 42 -9.12 0.27 -9.40
N LEU A 43 -8.96 -0.13 -10.66
CA LEU A 43 -7.70 -0.66 -11.18
C LEU A 43 -6.56 0.38 -11.08
N GLY A 44 -6.82 1.63 -11.45
CA GLY A 44 -5.84 2.71 -11.33
C GLY A 44 -5.41 2.95 -9.88
N ALA A 45 -6.38 2.93 -8.96
CA ALA A 45 -6.10 3.07 -7.52
C ALA A 45 -5.22 1.92 -7.00
N GLU A 46 -5.49 0.67 -7.41
CA GLU A 46 -4.71 -0.49 -7.00
C GLU A 46 -3.25 -0.43 -7.50
N ILE A 47 -3.05 -0.08 -8.78
CA ILE A 47 -1.72 0.04 -9.38
C ILE A 47 -0.87 1.10 -8.64
N ILE A 48 -1.47 2.25 -8.34
CA ILE A 48 -0.77 3.32 -7.62
C ILE A 48 -0.47 2.91 -6.18
N SER A 49 -1.41 2.26 -5.50
CA SER A 49 -1.18 1.73 -4.16
C SER A 49 0.01 0.77 -4.12
N ILE A 50 0.13 -0.13 -5.10
CA ILE A 50 1.26 -1.05 -5.21
C ILE A 50 2.57 -0.29 -5.48
N PHE A 51 2.56 0.66 -6.42
CA PHE A 51 3.73 1.49 -6.72
C PHE A 51 4.23 2.24 -5.48
N MET A 52 3.32 2.84 -4.73
CA MET A 52 3.61 3.53 -3.47
C MET A 52 4.21 2.61 -2.41
N LEU A 53 3.66 1.40 -2.25
CA LEU A 53 4.18 0.43 -1.29
C LEU A 53 5.59 -0.04 -1.66
N VAL A 54 5.82 -0.36 -2.94
CA VAL A 54 7.13 -0.80 -3.44
C VAL A 54 8.16 0.32 -3.33
N TYR A 55 7.79 1.55 -3.70
CA TYR A 55 8.66 2.71 -3.60
C TYR A 55 9.10 2.99 -2.16
N THR A 56 8.15 2.92 -1.22
CA THR A 56 8.44 3.08 0.21
C THR A 56 9.36 1.96 0.71
N PHE A 57 9.07 0.72 0.33
CA PHE A 57 9.90 -0.43 0.72
C PHE A 57 11.33 -0.30 0.19
N LEU A 58 11.51 0.02 -1.10
CA LEU A 58 12.83 0.23 -1.70
C LEU A 58 13.58 1.36 -0.99
N SER A 59 12.92 2.49 -0.74
CA SER A 59 13.50 3.61 -0.01
C SER A 59 13.97 3.22 1.41
N VAL A 60 13.19 2.40 2.12
CA VAL A 60 13.57 1.88 3.44
C VAL A 60 14.76 0.92 3.34
N VAL A 61 14.80 0.09 2.31
CA VAL A 61 15.91 -0.85 2.07
C VAL A 61 17.20 -0.09 1.72
N ASP A 62 17.12 0.92 0.87
CA ASP A 62 18.26 1.76 0.47
C ASP A 62 18.79 2.57 1.65
N LEU A 63 17.89 3.10 2.48
CA LEU A 63 18.26 3.71 3.75
C LEU A 63 18.99 2.70 4.64
N LYS A 64 18.44 1.50 4.82
CA LYS A 64 19.01 0.49 5.72
C LYS A 64 20.37 -0.02 5.23
N ARG A 65 20.59 -0.15 3.92
CA ARG A 65 21.91 -0.45 3.34
C ARG A 65 22.89 0.70 3.54
N SER A 66 22.46 1.93 3.24
CA SER A 66 23.29 3.13 3.42
C SER A 66 23.71 3.36 4.87
N LEU A 67 22.88 2.98 5.86
CA LEU A 67 23.21 3.05 7.28
C LEU A 67 24.19 1.97 7.75
N ARG A 68 24.24 0.84 7.04
CA ARG A 68 25.09 -0.28 7.41
C ARG A 68 26.53 -0.10 6.93
N ASP A 69 26.72 0.65 5.85
CA ASP A 69 28.04 0.91 5.22
C ASP A 69 28.63 2.29 5.54
N SER A 70 27.93 3.15 6.31
CA SER A 70 28.41 4.51 6.61
C SER A 70 28.71 4.70 8.10
N HIS A 71 29.98 4.99 8.41
CA HIS A 71 30.47 5.28 9.77
C HIS A 71 30.11 6.72 10.25
N ILE A 72 29.25 7.42 9.50
CA ILE A 72 28.82 8.81 9.72
C ILE A 72 27.39 8.80 10.30
N PRO A 73 27.00 9.75 11.18
CA PRO A 73 25.70 9.73 11.86
C PRO A 73 24.51 9.67 10.90
N SER A 74 23.78 8.57 11.01
CA SER A 74 22.56 8.17 10.31
C SER A 74 21.44 9.23 10.22
N SER A 75 21.41 10.19 11.15
CA SER A 75 20.22 11.02 11.38
C SER A 75 20.06 12.19 10.39
N LYS A 76 21.12 12.68 9.73
CA LYS A 76 21.02 13.83 8.80
C LYS A 76 20.71 13.42 7.36
N ARG A 77 21.26 12.31 6.87
CA ARG A 77 21.04 11.81 5.50
C ARG A 77 19.66 11.15 5.33
N SER A 78 19.19 10.43 6.34
CA SER A 78 17.86 9.84 6.37
C SER A 78 16.74 10.89 6.29
N ARG A 79 16.85 11.99 7.05
CA ARG A 79 15.84 13.05 7.10
C ARG A 79 15.74 13.89 5.83
N SER A 80 16.77 13.95 5.00
CA SER A 80 16.73 14.67 3.72
C SER A 80 16.19 13.78 2.60
N CYS A 81 16.59 12.51 2.56
CA CYS A 81 16.08 11.54 1.59
C CYS A 81 14.59 11.26 1.85
N ILE A 82 14.18 11.02 3.10
CA ILE A 82 12.77 10.86 3.47
C ILE A 82 11.94 12.10 3.11
N ARG A 83 12.47 13.31 3.31
CA ARG A 83 11.74 14.54 2.93
C ARG A 83 11.57 14.66 1.42
N LEU A 84 12.59 14.35 0.62
CA LEU A 84 12.50 14.40 -0.84
C LEU A 84 11.56 13.30 -1.39
N VAL A 85 11.65 12.10 -0.82
CA VAL A 85 10.75 10.97 -1.10
C VAL A 85 9.31 11.33 -0.77
N LEU A 86 9.07 11.89 0.41
CA LEU A 86 7.73 12.28 0.87
C LEU A 86 7.18 13.47 0.06
N ASP A 87 8.02 14.40 -0.39
CA ASP A 87 7.61 15.59 -1.14
C ASP A 87 7.23 15.25 -2.59
N GLU A 88 8.01 14.43 -3.30
CA GLU A 88 7.63 13.86 -4.61
C GLU A 88 6.39 12.98 -4.49
N PHE A 89 6.33 12.15 -3.46
CA PHE A 89 5.19 11.29 -3.17
C PHE A 89 3.92 12.08 -2.88
N LEU A 90 3.99 13.11 -2.04
CA LEU A 90 2.85 13.95 -1.68
C LEU A 90 2.36 14.72 -2.92
N ARG A 91 3.26 15.18 -3.79
CA ARG A 91 2.90 15.76 -5.09
C ARG A 91 2.18 14.77 -6.00
N LEU A 92 2.69 13.54 -6.12
CA LEU A 92 2.08 12.51 -6.95
C LEU A 92 0.71 12.07 -6.40
N CYS A 93 0.61 11.93 -5.08
CA CYS A 93 -0.61 11.56 -4.37
C CYS A 93 -1.67 12.68 -4.46
N LEU A 94 -1.29 13.96 -4.31
CA LEU A 94 -2.20 15.10 -4.53
C LEU A 94 -2.70 15.17 -5.98
N ARG A 95 -1.82 14.97 -6.96
CA ARG A 95 -2.21 14.93 -8.38
C ARG A 95 -3.19 13.79 -8.65
N PHE A 96 -2.94 12.62 -8.08
CA PHE A 96 -3.85 11.49 -8.21
C PHE A 96 -5.18 11.69 -7.47
N LEU A 97 -5.17 12.25 -6.26
CA LEU A 97 -6.39 12.63 -5.55
C LEU A 97 -7.21 13.63 -6.35
N THR A 98 -6.54 14.57 -7.01
CA THR A 98 -7.20 15.54 -7.89
C THR A 98 -7.82 14.84 -9.10
N ILE A 99 -7.10 13.91 -9.74
CA ILE A 99 -7.63 13.12 -10.87
C ILE A 99 -8.81 12.23 -10.42
N LEU A 100 -8.70 11.58 -9.27
CA LEU A 100 -9.79 10.80 -8.67
C LEU A 100 -11.02 11.66 -8.39
N LYS A 101 -10.82 12.88 -7.89
CA LYS A 101 -11.92 13.82 -7.63
C LYS A 101 -12.63 14.25 -8.92
N GLN A 102 -11.89 14.40 -10.02
CA GLN A 102 -12.44 14.68 -11.36
C GLN A 102 -13.12 13.47 -12.01
N LEU A 103 -12.79 12.24 -11.58
CA LEU A 103 -13.35 11.01 -12.14
C LEU A 103 -14.56 10.48 -11.33
N VAL A 104 -14.76 11.00 -10.12
CA VAL A 104 -15.86 10.67 -9.20
C VAL A 104 -17.00 11.70 -9.25
N THR A 105 -16.73 12.90 -9.76
CA THR A 105 -17.76 13.93 -10.05
C THR A 105 -18.33 13.71 -11.45
#